data_AF-A0A0P9CZN4-F1
#
_entry.id   AF-A0A0P9CZN4-F1
#
_cell.length_a   1.000
_cell.length_b   1.000
_cell.length_c   1.000
_cell.angle_alpha   90.00
_cell.angle_beta   90.00
_cell.angle_gamma   90.00
#
_symmetry.space_group_name_H-M   'P 1'
#
loop_
_entity.id
_entity.type
_entity.pdbx_description
1 polymer ?
#
loop_
_entity_poly.entity_id
_entity_poly.type
_entity_poly.pdbx_seq_one_letter_code
_entity_poly.pdbx_strand_id
1 'polypeptide(L)' 'MAIQQPEAPAALAVTQPDAARWDAFTQTHPQGHLLQSSGWGALKADVGWTVQRVLVEGPDGPCAGAQLLLRSRLGLSAAY' A
#
# COMPACT_ATOMS: atom_id res chain seq x y z
N MET A 1 20.89 -39.14 0.19
CA MET A 1 19.66 -38.65 -0.45
C MET A 1 19.35 -37.28 0.11
N ALA A 2 19.71 -36.22 -0.62
CA ALA A 2 19.31 -34.87 -0.28
C ALA A 2 17.82 -34.75 -0.63
N ILE A 3 16.99 -34.54 0.38
CA ILE A 3 15.59 -34.14 0.19
C ILE A 3 15.62 -32.72 -0.38
N GLN A 4 15.42 -32.60 -1.68
CA GLN A 4 15.11 -31.34 -2.34
C GLN A 4 13.85 -30.79 -1.65
N GLN A 5 13.99 -29.69 -0.90
CA GLN A 5 12.83 -28.91 -0.47
C GLN A 5 12.17 -28.34 -1.74
N PRO A 6 10.83 -28.40 -1.87
CA PRO A 6 10.15 -27.78 -2.99
C PRO A 6 10.42 -26.27 -2.93
N GLU A 7 10.86 -25.70 -4.04
CA GLU A 7 11.04 -24.26 -4.22
C GLU A 7 9.67 -23.60 -4.02
N ALA A 8 9.45 -23.03 -2.83
CA ALA A 8 8.22 -22.30 -2.54
C ALA A 8 8.08 -21.16 -3.56
N PRO A 9 6.91 -20.96 -4.19
CA PRO A 9 6.72 -19.84 -5.09
C PRO A 9 7.05 -18.57 -4.30
N ALA A 10 7.87 -17.70 -4.89
CA ALA A 10 8.31 -16.46 -4.28
C ALA A 10 7.16 -15.74 -3.57
N ALA A 11 7.17 -15.80 -2.24
CA ALA A 11 6.00 -15.49 -1.45
C ALA A 11 5.70 -14.00 -1.50
N LEU A 12 4.53 -13.64 -2.02
CA LEU A 12 4.02 -12.27 -1.91
C LEU A 12 3.69 -11.98 -0.45
N ALA A 13 4.16 -10.84 0.06
CA ALA A 13 3.86 -10.38 1.41
C ALA A 13 3.17 -9.02 1.38
N VAL A 14 2.10 -8.86 2.16
CA VAL A 14 1.43 -7.57 2.33
C VAL A 14 1.99 -6.86 3.56
N THR A 15 2.48 -5.65 3.38
CA THR A 15 3.06 -4.82 4.45
C THR A 15 2.35 -3.46 4.52
N GLN A 16 2.48 -2.78 5.65
CA GLN A 16 2.07 -1.38 5.81
C GLN A 16 3.31 -0.49 5.80
N PRO A 17 3.58 0.23 4.69
CA PRO A 17 4.75 1.10 4.60
C PRO A 17 4.52 2.40 5.38
N ASP A 18 5.62 2.99 5.86
CA ASP A 18 5.62 4.39 6.27
C ASP A 18 5.43 5.33 5.05
N ALA A 19 5.28 6.63 5.32
CA ALA A 19 5.03 7.61 4.27
C ALA A 19 6.20 7.73 3.27
N ALA A 20 7.44 7.64 3.75
CA ALA A 20 8.62 7.82 2.92
C ALA A 20 8.82 6.64 1.95
N ARG A 21 8.72 5.40 2.44
CA ARG A 21 8.78 4.19 1.62
C ARG A 21 7.64 4.14 0.61
N TRP A 22 6.45 4.56 1.03
CA TRP A 22 5.28 4.64 0.16
C TRP A 22 5.45 5.67 -0.97
N ASP A 23 5.96 6.86 -0.67
CA ASP A 23 6.17 7.90 -1.68
C ASP A 23 7.29 7.52 -2.65
N ALA A 24 8.35 6.86 -2.18
CA ALA A 24 9.40 6.33 -3.05
C ALA A 24 8.85 5.29 -4.04
N PHE A 25 7.97 4.40 -3.57
CA PHE A 25 7.27 3.45 -4.44
C PHE A 25 6.34 4.17 -5.43
N THR A 26 5.50 5.09 -4.94
CA THR A 26 4.51 5.79 -5.77
C THR A 26 5.17 6.67 -6.84
N GLN A 27 6.32 7.29 -6.55
CA GLN A 27 7.05 8.12 -7.52
C GLN A 27 7.74 7.33 -8.63
N THR A 28 8.13 6.08 -8.35
CA THR A 28 8.86 5.22 -9.29
C THR A 28 7.93 4.29 -10.06
N HIS A 29 6.74 4.00 -9.54
CA HIS A 29 5.80 3.09 -10.17
C HIS A 29 5.15 3.68 -11.44
N PRO A 30 5.05 2.94 -12.56
CA PRO A 30 4.46 3.45 -13.81
C PRO A 30 3.02 3.95 -13.70
N GLN A 31 2.28 3.44 -12.71
CA GLN A 31 0.89 3.83 -12.42
C GLN A 31 0.78 4.71 -11.17
N GLY A 32 1.90 5.27 -10.71
CA GLY A 32 1.94 6.24 -9.62
C GLY A 32 1.11 7.48 -9.93
N HIS A 33 0.25 7.89 -9.00
CA HIS A 33 -0.63 9.05 -9.19
C HIS A 33 -0.65 9.93 -7.94
N LEU A 34 -0.89 11.23 -8.11
CA LEU A 34 -0.92 12.20 -7.00
C LEU A 34 -1.90 11.81 -5.87
N LEU A 35 -3.07 11.27 -6.21
CA LEU A 35 -4.08 10.81 -5.24
C LEU A 35 -3.60 9.61 -4.40
N GLN A 36 -2.59 8.91 -4.87
CA GLN A 36 -1.92 7.83 -4.15
C GLN A 36 -0.74 8.35 -3.33
N SER A 37 -0.37 9.64 -3.36
CA SER A 37 0.73 10.15 -2.53
C SER A 37 0.39 10.21 -1.04
N SER A 38 1.41 10.12 -0.18
CA SER A 38 1.24 10.27 1.27
C SER A 38 0.75 11.68 1.64
N GLY A 39 1.17 12.71 0.90
CA GLY A 39 0.74 14.10 1.08
C GLY A 39 -0.76 14.29 0.82
N TRP A 40 -1.31 13.62 -0.21
CA TRP A 40 -2.76 13.60 -0.42
C TRP A 40 -3.50 12.89 0.73
N GLY A 41 -2.93 11.79 1.23
CA GLY A 41 -3.45 11.11 2.41
C GLY A 41 -3.51 12.03 3.62
N ALA A 42 -2.42 12.75 3.93
CA ALA A 42 -2.35 13.70 5.04
C ALA A 42 -3.42 14.79 4.92
N LEU A 43 -3.58 15.40 3.75
CA LEU A 43 -4.63 16.40 3.49
C LEU A 43 -6.03 15.83 3.74
N LYS A 44 -6.28 14.57 3.37
CA LYS A 44 -7.57 13.91 3.59
C LYS A 44 -7.77 13.56 5.07
N ALA A 45 -6.71 13.18 5.77
CA ALA A 45 -6.76 12.91 7.20
C ALA A 45 -7.25 14.12 7.99
N ASP A 46 -6.77 15.33 7.64
CA ASP A 46 -7.17 16.59 8.28
C ASP A 46 -8.68 16.89 8.16
N VAL A 47 -9.34 16.38 7.11
CA VAL A 47 -10.80 16.52 6.90
C VAL A 47 -11.60 15.30 7.34
N GLY A 48 -11.00 14.47 8.20
CA GLY A 48 -11.64 13.37 8.92
C GLY A 48 -11.74 12.07 8.13
N TRP A 49 -10.73 11.77 7.30
CA TRP A 49 -10.55 10.45 6.70
C TRP A 49 -9.48 9.66 7.46
N THR A 50 -9.63 8.35 7.51
CA THR A 50 -8.58 7.44 7.95
C THR A 50 -7.81 6.98 6.73
N VAL A 51 -6.50 7.15 6.75
CA VAL A 51 -5.61 6.72 5.67
C VAL A 51 -5.01 5.38 6.04
N GLN A 52 -5.09 4.41 5.13
CA GLN A 52 -4.34 3.16 5.22
C GLN A 52 -3.52 2.99 3.95
N ARG A 53 -2.31 2.45 4.08
CA ARG A 53 -1.42 2.17 2.95
C ARG A 53 -1.01 0.71 3.03
N VAL A 54 -1.08 0.04 1.89
CA VAL A 54 -0.64 -1.35 1.76
C VAL A 54 0.33 -1.46 0.59
N LEU A 55 1.36 -2.25 0.78
CA LEU A 55 2.37 -2.55 -0.22
C LEU A 55 2.52 -4.07 -0.32
N VAL A 56 2.50 -4.57 -1.54
CA VAL A 56 2.74 -5.98 -1.86
C VAL A 56 4.21 -6.09 -2.23
N GLU A 57 4.95 -6.82 -1.42
CA GLU A 57 6.36 -7.14 -1.62
C GLU A 57 6.45 -8.48 -2.37
N GLY A 58 7.16 -8.48 -3.49
CA GLY A 58 7.56 -9.68 -4.23
C GLY A 58 9.04 -9.99 -4.03
N PRO A 59 9.55 -11.05 -4.69
CA PRO A 59 10.96 -11.45 -4.59
C PRO A 59 11.94 -10.34 -4.99
N ASP A 60 11.57 -9.50 -5.95
CA ASP A 60 12.40 -8.41 -6.49
C ASP A 60 12.09 -7.04 -5.85
N GLY A 61 11.28 -7.03 -4.78
CA GLY A 61 10.84 -5.82 -4.07
C GLY A 61 9.36 -5.47 -4.31
N PRO A 62 8.96 -4.22 -4.03
CA PRO A 62 7.56 -3.81 -4.09
C PRO A 62 6.99 -3.91 -5.51
N CYS A 63 5.91 -4.67 -5.68
CA CYS A 63 5.31 -4.94 -7.00
C CYS A 63 3.92 -4.30 -7.19
N ALA A 64 3.21 -4.03 -6.10
CA ALA A 64 1.90 -3.39 -6.14
C ALA A 64 1.62 -2.66 -4.82
N GLY A 65 0.73 -1.69 -4.83
CA GLY A 65 0.35 -0.99 -3.61
C GLY A 65 -0.90 -0.14 -3.79
N ALA A 66 -1.56 0.17 -2.68
CA ALA A 66 -2.69 1.08 -2.65
C ALA A 66 -2.74 1.89 -1.36
N GLN A 67 -3.09 3.17 -1.50
CA GLN A 67 -3.58 4.03 -0.44
C GLN A 67 -5.11 4.00 -0.45
N LEU A 68 -5.67 3.64 0.69
CA LEU A 68 -7.11 3.59 0.97
C LEU A 68 -7.47 4.80 1.83
N LEU A 69 -8.50 5.52 1.40
CA LEU A 69 -9.12 6.60 2.17
C LEU A 69 -10.47 6.11 2.69
N LEU A 70 -10.53 5.89 3.99
CA LEU A 70 -11.71 5.36 4.66
C LEU A 70 -12.39 6.47 5.45
N ARG A 71 -13.71 6.56 5.40
CA ARG A 71 -14.48 7.49 6.22
C ARG A 71 -15.74 6.83 6.72
N SER A 72 -16.01 6.99 8.00
CA SER A 72 -17.28 6.58 8.61
C SER A 72 -17.98 7.78 9.25
N ARG A 73 -19.27 7.96 8.95
CA ARG A 73 -20.13 8.97 9.59
C ARG A 73 -21.56 8.44 9.71
N LEU A 74 -22.14 8.57 10.90
CA LEU A 74 -23.56 8.28 11.17
C LEU A 74 -24.03 6.90 10.67
N GLY A 75 -23.18 5.87 10.81
CA GLY A 75 -23.48 4.50 10.38
C GLY A 75 -23.22 4.21 8.89
N LEU A 76 -22.78 5.19 8.11
CA LEU A 76 -22.38 5.00 6.71
C LEU A 76 -20.85 5.02 6.58
N SER A 77 -20.31 4.16 5.71
CA SER A 77 -18.88 4.10 5.42
C SER A 77 -18.61 4.28 3.91
N ALA A 78 -17.58 5.06 3.60
CA ALA A 78 -17.07 5.26 2.25
C ALA A 78 -15.58 4.88 2.19
N ALA A 79 -15.18 4.27 1.09
CA ALA A 79 -13.80 3.96 0.76
C ALA A 79 -13.47 4.51 -0.63
N TYR A 80 -12.28 5.07 -0.78
CA TYR A 80 -11.72 5.54 -2.05
C TYR A 80 -10.28 5.04 -2.19
#